data_AF-A0A448Q9E4-F1
#
_entry.id   AF-A0A448Q9E4-F1
#
_cell.length_a   1.000
_cell.length_b   1.000
_cell.length_c   1.000
_cell.angle_alpha   90.00
_cell.angle_beta   90.00
_cell.angle_gamma   90.00
#
_symmetry.space_group_name_H-M   'P 1'
#
loop_
_entity.id
_entity.type
_entity.pdbx_description
1 polymer ?
#
loop_
_entity_poly.entity_id
_entity_poly.type
_entity_poly.pdbx_seq_one_letter_code
_entity_poly.pdbx_strand_id
1 'polypeptide(L)'
;MDCIFNQQIDEAFELSIYVKDSEKNTTRYQQTLKKRRAESASIHYQTEKFEISGDLQKSYEIQPLFFENTQYHFEILFRDPVHYAELRHKLVLINDAFRFSQVANMLVGVINTRNDIGQLSLPIYYEDKVGKAYSIMLSFMVLPTKIDLQQDIEPINEAIDDAFPLWRFNLTAKTEQGIRKTNEKGYFPLFWLAHFQQLQQQFSQALKIIKNSPHNRLQIYSLHQKAERLKGKLSAKQTHRIKNDLANGLHHKKIRC
;
A
#
# COMPACT_ATOMS: atom_id res chain seq x y z
N MET A 1 21.59 3.74 -27.55
CA MET A 1 20.26 3.87 -26.96
C MET A 1 19.32 3.83 -28.12
N ASP A 2 18.36 2.92 -28.09
CA ASP A 2 17.49 2.64 -29.21
C ASP A 2 16.17 3.38 -28.98
N CYS A 3 15.68 4.05 -30.02
CA CYS A 3 14.36 4.67 -29.97
C CYS A 3 13.32 3.56 -30.13
N ILE A 4 12.55 3.30 -29.07
CA ILE A 4 11.54 2.25 -29.04
C ILE A 4 10.14 2.75 -29.32
N PHE A 5 9.94 4.07 -29.21
CA PHE A 5 8.70 4.74 -29.51
C PHE A 5 9.02 6.16 -29.95
N ASN A 6 8.65 6.51 -31.18
CA ASN A 6 8.60 7.89 -31.64
C ASN A 6 7.25 8.09 -32.32
N GLN A 7 6.44 8.99 -31.78
CA GLN A 7 5.17 9.37 -32.37
C GLN A 7 4.95 10.87 -32.26
N GLN A 8 4.49 11.45 -33.36
CA GLN A 8 3.94 12.78 -33.36
C GLN A 8 2.51 12.75 -32.78
N ILE A 9 2.31 13.45 -31.67
CA ILE A 9 1.02 13.53 -30.99
C ILE A 9 0.30 14.82 -31.42
N ASP A 10 -0.50 14.67 -32.49
CA ASP A 10 -1.23 15.78 -33.13
C ASP A 10 -0.27 16.90 -33.58
N GLU A 11 -0.71 18.15 -33.48
CA GLU A 11 0.12 19.33 -33.72
C GLU A 11 0.77 19.84 -32.42
N ALA A 12 0.58 19.17 -31.29
CA ALA A 12 1.03 19.65 -29.98
C ALA A 12 2.51 19.33 -29.70
N PHE A 13 2.91 18.06 -29.80
CA PHE A 13 4.27 17.63 -29.46
C PHE A 13 4.68 16.32 -30.15
N GLU A 14 5.99 16.06 -30.18
CA GLU A 14 6.58 14.77 -30.54
C GLU A 14 7.03 14.05 -29.26
N LEU A 15 6.65 12.79 -29.11
CA LEU A 15 7.04 11.94 -27.98
C LEU A 15 8.03 10.88 -28.46
N SER A 16 9.24 10.96 -27.93
CA SER A 16 10.31 9.98 -28.16
C SER A 16 10.69 9.29 -26.86
N ILE A 17 10.82 7.97 -26.92
CA ILE A 17 11.21 7.13 -25.78
C ILE A 17 12.39 6.26 -26.19
N TYR A 18 13.45 6.35 -25.40
CA TYR A 18 14.69 5.61 -25.61
C TYR A 18 14.97 4.67 -24.46
N VAL A 19 15.60 3.56 -24.79
CA VAL A 19 16.06 2.58 -23.81
C VAL A 19 17.36 1.96 -24.30
N LYS A 20 18.10 1.37 -23.38
CA LYS A 20 19.28 0.57 -23.72
C LYS A 20 18.88 -0.91 -23.75
N ASP A 21 19.25 -1.62 -24.80
CA ASP A 21 19.14 -3.09 -24.92
C ASP A 21 17.70 -3.62 -24.77
N SER A 22 16.72 -3.05 -25.48
CA SER A 22 15.29 -3.43 -25.40
C SER A 22 15.03 -4.89 -25.76
N GLU A 23 15.70 -5.41 -26.80
CA GLU A 23 15.45 -6.75 -27.37
C GLU A 23 15.63 -7.88 -26.35
N LYS A 24 16.59 -7.72 -25.43
CA LYS A 24 16.89 -8.73 -24.42
C LYS A 24 15.71 -8.96 -23.48
N ASN A 25 15.09 -7.88 -23.01
CA ASN A 25 13.96 -7.95 -22.09
C ASN A 25 12.71 -8.46 -22.79
N THR A 26 12.48 -8.02 -24.03
CA THR A 26 11.38 -8.52 -24.86
C THR A 26 11.52 -10.03 -25.11
N THR A 27 12.71 -10.49 -25.48
CA THR A 27 12.98 -11.93 -25.70
C THR A 27 12.72 -12.74 -24.44
N ARG A 28 13.21 -12.26 -23.29
CA ARG A 28 13.02 -12.92 -22.00
C ARG A 28 11.55 -12.99 -21.61
N TYR A 29 10.81 -11.90 -21.79
CA TYR A 29 9.38 -11.84 -21.52
C TYR A 29 8.61 -12.86 -22.38
N GLN A 30 8.88 -12.89 -23.69
CA GLN A 30 8.27 -13.85 -24.61
C GLN A 30 8.58 -15.30 -24.25
N GLN A 31 9.82 -15.60 -23.84
CA GLN A 31 10.20 -16.94 -23.36
C GLN A 31 9.44 -17.33 -22.08
N THR A 32 9.31 -16.41 -21.13
CA THR A 32 8.54 -16.62 -19.89
C THR A 32 7.07 -16.90 -20.23
N LEU A 33 6.43 -16.06 -21.05
CA LEU A 33 5.04 -16.26 -21.47
C LEU A 33 4.87 -17.59 -22.20
N LYS A 34 5.77 -17.93 -23.13
CA LYS A 34 5.71 -19.20 -23.85
C LYS A 34 5.82 -20.39 -22.90
N LYS A 35 6.70 -20.34 -21.90
CA LYS A 35 6.85 -21.39 -20.89
C LYS A 35 5.61 -21.53 -20.00
N ARG A 36 5.02 -20.40 -19.58
CA ARG A 36 3.87 -20.36 -18.66
C ARG A 36 2.55 -20.71 -19.36
N ARG A 37 2.37 -20.22 -20.59
CA ARG A 37 1.14 -20.37 -21.38
C ARG A 37 1.16 -21.52 -22.38
N ALA A 38 2.24 -22.31 -22.49
CA ALA A 38 2.32 -23.46 -23.40
C ALA A 38 1.21 -24.52 -23.18
N GLU A 39 0.53 -24.51 -22.04
CA GLU A 39 -0.63 -25.38 -21.77
C GLU A 39 -1.98 -24.76 -22.19
N SER A 40 -2.03 -23.46 -22.49
CA SER A 40 -3.24 -22.75 -22.93
C SER A 40 -3.03 -22.18 -24.32
N ALA A 41 -3.61 -22.85 -25.31
CA ALA A 41 -3.49 -22.54 -26.72
C ALA A 41 -3.69 -21.04 -27.05
N SER A 42 -2.92 -20.61 -28.06
CA SER A 42 -2.87 -19.27 -28.67
C SER A 42 -1.94 -18.27 -27.99
N ILE A 43 -0.66 -18.33 -28.37
CA ILE A 43 0.32 -17.25 -28.19
C ILE A 43 -0.11 -16.10 -29.11
N HIS A 44 -1.18 -15.40 -28.78
CA HIS A 44 -1.40 -14.06 -29.29
C HIS A 44 -0.30 -13.22 -28.64
N TYR A 45 0.56 -12.62 -29.47
CA TYR A 45 1.50 -11.61 -29.01
C TYR A 45 0.68 -10.54 -28.28
N GLN A 46 0.79 -10.50 -26.95
CA GLN A 46 -0.01 -9.61 -26.14
C GLN A 46 0.42 -8.18 -26.48
N THR A 47 -0.43 -7.48 -27.23
CA THR A 47 -0.27 -6.06 -27.46
C THR A 47 -0.67 -5.33 -26.19
N GLU A 48 0.13 -4.33 -25.83
CA GLU A 48 -0.14 -3.44 -24.72
C GLU A 48 -0.69 -2.12 -25.25
N LYS A 49 -1.46 -1.44 -24.40
CA LYS A 49 -1.98 -0.11 -24.73
C LYS A 49 -1.09 0.96 -24.15
N PHE A 50 -0.71 1.91 -24.99
CA PHE A 50 -0.16 3.20 -24.59
C PHE A 50 -1.26 4.25 -24.79
N GLU A 51 -1.78 4.80 -23.70
CA GLU A 51 -2.89 5.75 -23.71
C GLU A 51 -2.38 7.15 -23.36
N ILE A 52 -2.85 8.14 -24.12
CA ILE A 52 -2.73 9.57 -23.81
C ILE A 52 -4.15 10.06 -23.52
N SER A 53 -4.35 10.70 -22.38
CA SER A 53 -5.65 11.22 -21.94
C SER A 53 -5.53 12.63 -21.36
N GLY A 54 -6.65 13.31 -21.11
CA GLY A 54 -6.70 14.70 -20.66
C GLY A 54 -7.23 15.61 -21.76
N ASP A 55 -6.52 16.71 -22.03
CA ASP A 55 -6.87 17.62 -23.13
C ASP A 55 -6.66 17.01 -24.53
N LEU A 56 -6.00 15.86 -24.59
CA LEU A 56 -5.82 15.03 -25.78
C LEU A 56 -6.21 13.60 -25.44
N GLN A 57 -6.78 12.89 -26.41
CA GLN A 57 -7.16 11.48 -26.24
C GLN A 57 -6.66 10.64 -27.41
N LYS A 58 -5.62 9.82 -27.14
CA LYS A 58 -5.05 8.88 -28.11
C LYS A 58 -4.77 7.53 -27.46
N SER A 59 -4.84 6.48 -28.26
CA SER A 59 -4.50 5.12 -27.84
C SER A 59 -3.68 4.47 -28.93
N TYR A 60 -2.56 3.89 -28.55
CA TYR A 60 -1.68 3.14 -29.43
C TYR A 60 -1.60 1.69 -28.96
N GLU A 61 -1.79 0.75 -29.88
CA GLU A 61 -1.45 -0.64 -29.64
C GLU A 61 0.03 -0.83 -29.93
N ILE A 62 0.79 -1.17 -28.89
CA ILE A 62 2.23 -1.35 -28.95
C ILE A 62 2.59 -2.78 -28.60
N GLN A 63 3.75 -3.24 -29.07
CA GLN A 63 4.36 -4.43 -28.51
C GLN A 63 4.80 -4.16 -27.06
N PRO A 64 5.09 -5.19 -26.26
CA PRO A 64 5.72 -5.03 -24.95
C PRO A 64 7.01 -4.19 -25.02
N LEU A 65 6.95 -2.94 -24.56
CA LEU A 65 8.07 -1.98 -24.61
C LEU A 65 8.66 -1.66 -23.22
N PHE A 66 7.81 -1.66 -22.19
CA PHE A 66 8.19 -1.22 -20.84
C PHE A 66 8.33 -2.40 -19.90
N PHE A 67 9.48 -2.49 -19.24
CA PHE A 67 9.86 -3.59 -18.37
C PHE A 67 10.40 -3.08 -17.04
N GLU A 68 10.21 -3.88 -16.00
CA GLU A 68 10.83 -3.66 -14.70
C GLU A 68 12.37 -3.54 -14.81
N ASN A 69 12.98 -2.88 -13.83
CA ASN A 69 14.43 -2.73 -13.67
C ASN A 69 15.13 -2.13 -14.90
N THR A 70 14.39 -1.40 -15.73
CA THR A 70 14.87 -0.81 -16.97
C THR A 70 14.77 0.71 -16.91
N GLN A 71 15.78 1.40 -17.43
CA GLN A 71 15.83 2.85 -17.47
C GLN A 71 15.36 3.36 -18.82
N TYR A 72 14.29 4.15 -18.81
CA TYR A 72 13.68 4.77 -19.97
C TYR A 72 13.94 6.27 -19.98
N HIS A 73 14.36 6.78 -21.13
CA HIS A 73 14.55 8.20 -21.37
C HIS A 73 13.36 8.70 -22.18
N PHE A 74 12.67 9.69 -21.65
CA PHE A 74 11.52 10.34 -22.28
C PHE A 74 11.94 11.71 -22.78
N GLU A 75 11.60 12.00 -24.02
CA GLU A 75 11.79 13.31 -24.64
C GLU A 75 10.46 13.75 -25.24
N ILE A 76 9.97 14.91 -24.79
CA ILE A 76 8.72 15.51 -25.25
C ILE A 76 9.06 16.85 -25.84
N LEU A 77 9.11 16.91 -27.17
CA LEU A 77 9.43 18.11 -27.93
C LEU A 77 8.14 18.83 -28.29
N PHE A 78 7.92 20.01 -27.72
CA PHE A 78 6.75 20.82 -28.03
C PHE A 78 6.94 21.50 -29.39
N ARG A 79 5.90 21.50 -30.22
CA ARG A 79 5.95 22.14 -31.54
C ARG A 79 5.85 23.65 -31.43
N ASP A 80 4.89 24.11 -30.65
CA ASP A 80 4.75 25.52 -30.33
C ASP A 80 5.57 25.89 -29.10
N PRO A 81 6.13 27.11 -29.03
CA PRO A 81 6.88 27.56 -27.87
C PRO A 81 6.05 27.53 -26.59
N VAL A 82 6.49 26.74 -25.62
CA VAL A 82 5.89 26.59 -24.29
C VAL A 82 6.63 27.48 -23.30
N HIS A 83 5.88 28.15 -22.41
CA HIS A 83 6.46 28.97 -21.35
C HIS A 83 6.98 28.10 -20.20
N TYR A 84 6.23 27.07 -19.86
CA TYR A 84 6.49 26.21 -18.72
C TYR A 84 5.96 24.80 -18.95
N ALA A 85 6.69 23.78 -18.52
CA ALA A 85 6.21 22.40 -18.49
C ALA A 85 6.80 21.63 -17.30
N GLU A 86 6.02 20.73 -16.72
CA GLU A 86 6.46 19.87 -15.63
C GLU A 86 5.69 18.54 -15.59
N LEU A 87 6.22 17.60 -14.82
CA LEU A 87 5.51 16.38 -14.45
C LEU A 87 4.84 16.57 -13.07
N ARG A 88 3.57 16.21 -12.94
CA ARG A 88 2.77 16.34 -11.71
C ARG A 88 2.35 15.01 -11.10
N HIS A 89 3.30 14.10 -10.92
CA HIS A 89 3.08 12.79 -10.32
C HIS A 89 2.98 12.87 -8.78
N LYS A 90 2.26 11.93 -8.16
CA LYS A 90 2.10 11.82 -6.68
C LYS A 90 3.43 11.61 -5.95
N LEU A 91 4.41 11.01 -6.62
CA LEU A 91 5.75 10.79 -6.08
C LEU A 91 6.71 11.88 -6.55
N VAL A 92 7.23 12.65 -5.60
CA VAL A 92 8.21 13.73 -5.83
C VAL A 92 9.43 13.24 -6.61
N LEU A 93 9.92 12.03 -6.31
CA LEU A 93 11.05 11.43 -7.01
C LEU A 93 10.83 11.24 -8.52
N ILE A 94 9.58 11.05 -8.97
CA ILE A 94 9.30 10.98 -10.42
C ILE A 94 9.26 12.39 -11.01
N ASN A 95 8.70 13.38 -10.30
CA ASN A 95 8.70 14.78 -10.76
C ASN A 95 10.13 15.31 -10.90
N ASP A 96 10.99 15.02 -9.94
CA ASP A 96 12.39 15.44 -9.94
C ASP A 96 13.21 14.81 -11.06
N ALA A 97 12.72 13.71 -11.65
CA ALA A 97 13.37 13.05 -12.76
C ALA A 97 13.14 13.75 -14.11
N PHE A 98 12.23 14.73 -14.16
CA PHE A 98 11.91 15.49 -15.37
C PHE A 98 12.40 16.94 -15.26
N ARG A 99 12.90 17.47 -16.38
CA ARG A 99 13.39 18.84 -16.51
C ARG A 99 12.91 19.42 -17.83
N PHE A 100 12.31 20.61 -17.74
CA PHE A 100 11.94 21.39 -18.91
C PHE A 100 13.08 22.32 -19.30
N SER A 101 13.41 22.32 -20.58
CA SER A 101 14.32 23.28 -21.20
C SER A 101 13.52 24.18 -22.12
N GLN A 102 13.36 25.44 -21.74
CA GLN A 102 12.67 26.44 -22.55
C GLN A 102 13.43 26.74 -23.86
N VAL A 103 14.76 26.65 -23.84
CA VAL A 103 15.61 26.87 -25.03
C VAL A 103 15.42 25.76 -26.05
N ALA A 104 15.37 24.50 -25.60
CA ALA A 104 15.13 23.36 -26.47
C ALA A 104 13.62 23.13 -26.73
N ASN A 105 12.75 23.88 -26.05
CA ASN A 105 11.31 23.68 -26.02
C ASN A 105 10.92 22.22 -25.73
N MET A 106 11.58 21.61 -24.75
CA MET A 106 11.55 20.16 -24.55
C MET A 106 11.49 19.81 -23.07
N LEU A 107 10.60 18.87 -22.73
CA LEU A 107 10.54 18.23 -21.41
C LEU A 107 11.23 16.87 -21.51
N VAL A 108 12.32 16.69 -20.77
CA VAL A 108 13.12 15.46 -20.77
C VAL A 108 13.08 14.84 -19.39
N GLY A 109 12.98 13.52 -19.31
CA GLY A 109 13.11 12.82 -18.04
C GLY A 109 13.58 11.39 -18.16
N VAL A 110 14.03 10.84 -17.03
CA VAL A 110 14.55 9.47 -16.96
C VAL A 110 13.83 8.70 -15.88
N ILE A 111 13.17 7.61 -16.25
CA ILE A 111 12.41 6.77 -15.32
C ILE A 111 13.01 5.39 -15.22
N ASN A 112 13.17 4.91 -13.99
CA ASN A 112 13.41 3.50 -13.71
C ASN A 112 12.42 3.04 -12.63
N THR A 113 11.58 2.06 -12.97
CA THR A 113 10.55 1.54 -12.07
C THR A 113 11.09 0.53 -11.05
N ARG A 114 12.34 0.08 -11.17
CA ARG A 114 12.92 -0.97 -10.34
C ARG A 114 12.02 -2.21 -10.36
N ASN A 115 11.51 -2.65 -9.21
CA ASN A 115 10.63 -3.81 -9.13
C ASN A 115 9.13 -3.43 -9.20
N ASP A 116 8.81 -2.16 -9.42
CA ASP A 116 7.42 -1.72 -9.54
C ASP A 116 6.91 -2.10 -10.94
N ILE A 117 6.00 -3.08 -10.98
CA ILE A 117 5.31 -3.58 -12.18
C ILE A 117 3.84 -3.17 -12.15
N GLY A 118 3.19 -3.07 -13.31
CA GLY A 118 1.82 -2.58 -13.43
C GLY A 118 1.71 -1.29 -14.24
N GLN A 119 0.58 -0.59 -14.14
CA GLN A 119 0.33 0.62 -14.90
C GLN A 119 1.14 1.80 -14.34
N LEU A 120 1.91 2.48 -15.19
CA LEU A 120 2.55 3.75 -14.85
C LEU A 120 1.80 4.87 -15.56
N SER A 121 1.43 5.90 -14.80
CA SER A 121 0.81 7.11 -15.33
C SER A 121 1.70 8.32 -15.09
N LEU A 122 1.99 9.08 -16.15
CA LEU A 122 2.83 10.26 -16.15
C LEU A 122 1.98 11.47 -16.52
N PRO A 123 1.41 12.18 -15.52
CA PRO A 123 0.67 13.41 -15.74
C PRO A 123 1.64 14.55 -16.05
N ILE A 124 1.46 15.17 -17.21
CA ILE A 124 2.26 16.28 -17.69
C ILE A 124 1.37 17.51 -17.75
N TYR A 125 1.90 18.60 -17.23
CA TYR A 125 1.29 19.91 -17.27
C TYR A 125 2.18 20.85 -18.07
N TYR A 126 1.60 21.68 -18.94
CA TYR A 126 2.34 22.71 -19.65
C TYR A 126 1.49 23.94 -19.95
N GLU A 127 2.15 25.09 -20.12
CA GLU A 127 1.54 26.38 -20.38
C GLU A 127 2.13 26.99 -21.65
N ASP A 128 1.27 27.42 -22.57
CA ASP A 128 1.73 28.17 -23.75
C ASP A 128 2.22 29.58 -23.38
N LYS A 129 2.79 30.30 -24.35
CA LYS A 129 3.26 31.69 -24.16
C LYS A 129 2.16 32.68 -23.78
N VAL A 130 0.88 32.36 -24.02
CA VAL A 130 -0.27 33.20 -23.70
C VAL A 130 -0.78 32.91 -22.27
N GLY A 131 -0.25 31.86 -21.63
CA GLY A 131 -0.63 31.43 -20.28
C GLY A 131 -1.80 30.46 -20.26
N LYS A 132 -2.18 29.88 -21.41
CA LYS A 132 -3.20 28.82 -21.44
C LYS A 132 -2.55 27.51 -20.99
N ALA A 133 -3.16 26.89 -19.99
CA ALA A 133 -2.71 25.67 -19.39
C ALA A 133 -3.29 24.43 -20.09
N TYR A 134 -2.49 23.38 -20.16
CA TYR A 134 -2.84 22.09 -20.70
C TYR A 134 -2.38 20.97 -19.76
N SER A 135 -3.18 19.91 -19.68
CA SER A 135 -2.93 18.73 -18.86
C SER A 135 -3.16 17.47 -19.67
N ILE A 136 -2.12 16.65 -19.77
CA ILE A 136 -2.18 15.33 -20.41
C ILE A 136 -1.66 14.25 -19.46
N MET A 137 -2.03 13.01 -19.70
CA MET A 137 -1.56 11.86 -18.93
C MET A 137 -1.14 10.75 -19.88
N LEU A 138 0.15 10.40 -19.86
CA LEU A 138 0.68 9.22 -20.55
C LEU A 138 0.49 8.01 -19.64
N SER A 139 -0.10 6.93 -20.14
CA SER A 139 -0.37 5.72 -19.36
C SER A 139 0.05 4.47 -20.13
N PHE A 140 0.85 3.62 -19.50
CA PHE A 140 1.35 2.38 -20.12
C PHE A 140 1.65 1.30 -19.07
N MET A 141 1.68 0.04 -19.52
CA MET A 141 1.97 -1.11 -18.68
C MET A 141 3.47 -1.38 -18.59
N VAL A 142 3.97 -1.50 -17.36
CA VAL A 142 5.35 -1.94 -17.05
C VAL A 142 5.31 -3.43 -16.70
N LEU A 143 5.99 -4.23 -17.50
CA LEU A 143 5.87 -5.67 -17.49
C LEU A 143 7.01 -6.35 -16.71
N PRO A 144 6.72 -7.40 -15.94
CA PRO A 144 7.75 -8.26 -15.37
C PRO A 144 8.36 -9.17 -16.44
N THR A 145 9.67 -9.42 -16.38
CA THR A 145 10.33 -10.29 -17.38
C THR A 145 10.31 -11.78 -16.99
N LYS A 146 10.05 -12.09 -15.72
CA LYS A 146 10.22 -13.44 -15.14
C LYS A 146 8.92 -14.12 -14.68
N ILE A 147 7.81 -13.40 -14.65
CA ILE A 147 6.50 -13.89 -14.25
C ILE A 147 5.46 -13.53 -15.32
N ASP A 148 4.36 -14.26 -15.38
CA ASP A 148 3.20 -13.90 -16.19
C ASP A 148 2.28 -13.02 -15.36
N LEU A 149 2.32 -11.70 -15.60
CA LEU A 149 1.57 -10.73 -14.79
C LEU A 149 0.06 -11.05 -14.73
N GLN A 150 -0.54 -11.62 -15.78
CA GLN A 150 -1.99 -11.86 -15.77
C GLN A 150 -2.37 -13.07 -14.91
N GLN A 151 -1.55 -14.13 -14.91
CA GLN A 151 -1.85 -15.37 -14.20
C GLN A 151 -1.26 -15.40 -12.80
N ASP A 152 -0.06 -14.86 -12.62
CA ASP A 152 0.70 -14.99 -11.38
C ASP A 152 0.33 -13.91 -10.35
N ILE A 153 -0.24 -12.76 -10.75
CA ILE A 153 -0.44 -11.62 -9.84
C ILE A 153 -1.47 -11.89 -8.74
N GLU A 154 -2.58 -12.56 -9.05
CA GLU A 154 -3.61 -12.89 -8.06
C GLU A 154 -3.09 -13.87 -7.01
N PRO A 155 -2.52 -15.06 -7.38
CA PRO A 155 -1.96 -15.99 -6.41
C PRO A 155 -0.81 -15.40 -5.57
N ILE A 156 0.06 -14.59 -6.19
CA ILE A 156 1.14 -13.91 -5.47
C ILE A 156 0.55 -12.97 -4.41
N ASN A 157 -0.46 -12.19 -4.79
CA ASN A 157 -1.07 -11.24 -3.87
C ASN A 157 -1.81 -11.94 -2.73
N GLU A 158 -2.48 -13.06 -2.97
CA GLU A 158 -3.12 -13.87 -1.91
C GLU A 158 -2.07 -14.38 -0.91
N ALA A 159 -0.96 -14.94 -1.41
CA ALA A 159 0.13 -15.40 -0.54
C ALA A 159 0.78 -14.25 0.26
N ILE A 160 0.87 -13.05 -0.34
CA ILE A 160 1.35 -11.85 0.36
C ILE A 160 0.34 -11.42 1.41
N ASP A 161 -0.96 -11.45 1.14
CA ASP A 161 -1.99 -11.04 2.10
C ASP A 161 -2.06 -11.95 3.32
N ASP A 162 -1.90 -13.27 3.11
CA ASP A 162 -1.85 -14.23 4.20
C ASP A 162 -0.69 -13.95 5.17
N ALA A 163 0.46 -13.51 4.64
CA ALA A 163 1.65 -13.22 5.43
C ALA A 163 1.72 -11.75 5.93
N PHE A 164 1.22 -10.81 5.13
CA PHE A 164 1.38 -9.36 5.25
C PHE A 164 0.14 -8.61 4.71
N PRO A 165 -1.02 -8.71 5.40
CA PRO A 165 -2.32 -8.24 4.90
C PRO A 165 -2.44 -6.73 4.63
N LEU A 166 -1.43 -5.94 5.00
CA LEU A 166 -1.40 -4.48 4.77
C LEU A 166 -0.42 -4.08 3.65
N TRP A 167 0.35 -5.01 3.09
CA TRP A 167 1.43 -4.68 2.14
C TRP A 167 0.90 -4.24 0.77
N ARG A 168 -0.28 -4.72 0.37
CA ARG A 168 -0.96 -4.30 -0.88
C ARG A 168 -1.30 -2.82 -0.93
N PHE A 169 -1.32 -2.14 0.22
CA PHE A 169 -1.60 -0.72 0.32
C PHE A 169 -0.34 0.14 0.33
N ASN A 170 0.81 -0.37 -0.13
CA ASN A 170 2.04 0.42 -0.17
C ASN A 170 1.91 1.59 -1.15
N LEU A 171 1.59 2.77 -0.60
CA LEU A 171 1.32 4.02 -1.33
C LEU A 171 2.55 4.59 -2.06
N THR A 172 3.75 4.04 -1.84
CA THR A 172 5.00 4.56 -2.41
C THR A 172 5.43 3.93 -3.73
N ALA A 173 4.65 2.99 -4.28
CA ALA A 173 4.99 2.34 -5.56
C ALA A 173 4.88 3.31 -6.74
N LYS A 174 5.81 3.20 -7.70
CA LYS A 174 5.80 4.00 -8.94
C LYS A 174 4.72 3.55 -9.90
N THR A 175 4.36 2.28 -9.88
CA THR A 175 3.31 1.68 -10.71
C THR A 175 2.09 1.32 -9.87
N GLU A 176 0.93 1.28 -10.52
CA GLU A 176 -0.34 0.87 -9.93
C GLU A 176 -0.66 -0.56 -10.39
N GLN A 177 -0.85 -1.47 -9.43
CA GLN A 177 -1.28 -2.84 -9.68
C GLN A 177 -2.78 -2.93 -9.40
N GLY A 178 -3.58 -2.37 -10.31
CA GLY A 178 -5.04 -2.31 -10.20
C GLY A 178 -5.72 -3.00 -11.36
N ILE A 179 -6.50 -4.04 -11.07
CA ILE A 179 -7.45 -4.68 -11.98
C ILE A 179 -8.49 -3.62 -12.40
N ARG A 180 -8.55 -3.35 -13.70
CA ARG A 180 -9.61 -2.64 -14.45
C ARG A 180 -10.01 -1.24 -13.97
N LYS A 181 -10.03 -0.33 -14.97
CA LYS A 181 -10.69 0.98 -15.01
C LYS A 181 -11.96 1.03 -14.17
N THR A 182 -11.83 1.46 -12.91
CA THR A 182 -12.93 1.99 -12.13
C THR A 182 -12.39 3.26 -11.51
N ASN A 183 -13.00 4.40 -11.83
CA ASN A 183 -12.64 5.75 -11.37
C ASN A 183 -12.83 5.95 -9.84
N GLU A 184 -12.81 4.88 -9.05
CA GLU A 184 -12.96 4.93 -7.61
C GLU A 184 -11.57 5.01 -6.98
N LYS A 185 -11.25 6.19 -6.47
CA LYS A 185 -10.08 6.47 -5.63
C LYS A 185 -9.87 5.29 -4.68
N GLY A 186 -8.78 4.56 -4.89
CA GLY A 186 -8.50 3.30 -4.20
C GLY A 186 -8.63 3.42 -2.67
N TYR A 187 -9.58 2.66 -2.13
CA TYR A 187 -9.45 1.80 -0.95
C TYR A 187 -8.83 2.37 0.37
N PHE A 188 -8.78 3.68 0.57
CA PHE A 188 -8.35 4.28 1.84
C PHE A 188 -9.19 3.84 3.05
N PRO A 189 -10.54 3.70 2.97
CA PRO A 189 -11.33 3.22 4.10
C PRO A 189 -11.09 1.75 4.47
N LEU A 190 -10.77 0.92 3.47
CA LEU A 190 -10.56 -0.53 3.67
C LEU A 190 -9.21 -0.82 4.31
N PHE A 191 -8.19 -0.01 4.00
CA PHE A 191 -6.94 0.03 4.78
C PHE A 191 -7.19 0.32 6.26
N TRP A 192 -7.98 1.37 6.56
CA TRP A 192 -8.33 1.70 7.94
C TRP A 192 -9.12 0.58 8.61
N LEU A 193 -10.10 -0.02 7.93
CA LEU A 193 -10.89 -1.13 8.48
C LEU A 193 -10.02 -2.35 8.83
N ALA A 194 -9.09 -2.73 7.96
CA ALA A 194 -8.15 -3.82 8.24
C ALA A 194 -7.26 -3.49 9.45
N HIS A 195 -6.75 -2.26 9.53
CA HIS A 195 -5.94 -1.80 10.66
C HIS A 195 -6.75 -1.77 11.98
N PHE A 196 -8.00 -1.29 11.94
CA PHE A 196 -8.90 -1.29 13.08
C PHE A 196 -9.25 -2.70 13.54
N GLN A 197 -9.48 -3.64 12.62
CA GLN A 197 -9.73 -5.04 12.97
C GLN A 197 -8.55 -5.66 13.70
N GLN A 198 -7.33 -5.44 13.23
CA GLN A 198 -6.12 -5.91 13.89
C GLN A 198 -5.98 -5.32 15.31
N LEU A 199 -6.16 -4.01 15.46
CA LEU A 199 -6.12 -3.34 16.76
C LEU A 199 -7.21 -3.83 17.71
N GLN A 200 -8.42 -4.06 17.21
CA GLN A 200 -9.55 -4.58 17.98
C GLN A 200 -9.29 -6.00 18.48
N GLN A 201 -8.67 -6.86 17.66
CA GLN A 201 -8.30 -8.20 18.05
C GLN A 201 -7.22 -8.19 19.14
N GLN A 202 -6.17 -7.37 18.96
CA GLN A 202 -5.11 -7.18 19.96
C GLN A 202 -5.67 -6.66 21.28
N PHE A 203 -6.55 -5.65 21.22
CA PHE A 203 -7.22 -5.09 22.39
C PHE A 203 -8.08 -6.14 23.11
N SER A 204 -8.86 -6.91 22.36
CA SER A 204 -9.70 -7.99 22.91
C SER A 204 -8.86 -9.08 23.58
N GLN A 205 -7.71 -9.42 23.00
CA GLN A 205 -6.76 -10.38 23.56
C GLN A 205 -6.15 -9.84 24.87
N ALA A 206 -5.74 -8.57 24.90
CA ALA A 206 -5.22 -7.92 26.10
C ALA A 206 -6.27 -7.87 27.22
N LEU A 207 -7.53 -7.58 26.90
CA LEU A 207 -8.63 -7.63 27.87
C LEU A 207 -8.86 -9.03 28.43
N LYS A 208 -8.77 -10.08 27.60
CA LYS A 208 -8.85 -11.47 28.07
C LYS A 208 -7.72 -11.80 29.05
N ILE A 209 -6.50 -11.35 28.78
CA ILE A 209 -5.35 -11.54 29.67
C ILE A 209 -5.60 -10.85 31.02
N ILE A 210 -6.02 -9.58 31.00
CA ILE A 210 -6.32 -8.81 32.22
C ILE A 210 -7.45 -9.47 33.02
N LYS A 211 -8.53 -9.90 32.35
CA LYS A 211 -9.66 -10.60 32.98
C LYS A 211 -9.22 -11.91 33.64
N ASN A 212 -8.36 -12.69 32.98
CA ASN A 212 -7.95 -14.02 33.43
C ASN A 212 -6.77 -14.00 34.40
N SER A 213 -6.05 -12.88 34.53
CA SER A 213 -4.92 -12.70 35.46
C SER A 213 -5.06 -11.42 36.27
N PRO A 214 -6.05 -11.32 37.16
CA PRO A 214 -6.17 -10.19 38.07
C PRO A 214 -5.00 -10.20 39.06
N HIS A 215 -3.98 -9.38 38.82
CA HIS A 215 -2.86 -9.19 39.76
C HIS A 215 -3.33 -8.75 41.15
N ASN A 216 -4.49 -8.11 41.25
CA ASN A 216 -5.19 -7.83 42.51
C ASN A 216 -6.38 -8.78 42.68
N ARG A 217 -6.13 -9.96 43.26
CA ARG A 217 -7.20 -10.76 43.84
C ARG A 217 -7.71 -10.03 45.09
N LEU A 218 -9.02 -9.79 45.20
CA LEU A 218 -9.65 -9.31 46.43
C LEU A 218 -9.33 -10.30 47.56
N GLN A 219 -8.33 -9.97 48.37
CA GLN A 219 -8.01 -10.71 49.58
C GLN A 219 -8.93 -10.25 50.70
N ILE A 220 -9.75 -11.16 51.20
CA ILE A 220 -10.57 -10.91 52.38
C ILE A 220 -9.61 -10.92 53.58
N TYR A 221 -9.23 -9.73 54.06
CA TYR A 221 -8.48 -9.60 55.30
C TYR A 221 -9.40 -9.89 56.48
N SER A 222 -9.33 -11.10 57.03
CA SER A 222 -9.99 -11.40 58.30
C SER A 222 -9.08 -11.01 59.46
N LEU A 223 -9.54 -10.10 60.31
CA LEU A 223 -8.76 -9.61 61.45
C LEU A 223 -9.06 -10.49 62.67
N HIS A 224 -8.01 -10.95 63.35
CA HIS A 224 -8.15 -11.69 64.60
C HIS A 224 -7.93 -10.75 65.80
N GLN A 225 -9.01 -10.36 66.46
CA GLN A 225 -8.97 -9.42 67.59
C GLN A 225 -9.39 -10.11 68.89
N LYS A 226 -8.83 -9.65 70.02
CA LYS A 226 -9.29 -10.09 71.35
C LYS A 226 -10.72 -9.58 71.59
N ALA A 227 -11.49 -10.31 72.38
CA ALA A 227 -12.88 -9.97 72.69
C ALA A 227 -13.03 -8.51 73.18
N GLU A 228 -12.10 -8.04 74.01
CA GLU A 228 -12.08 -6.67 74.56
C GLU A 228 -11.91 -5.56 73.51
N ARG A 229 -11.34 -5.88 72.34
CA ARG A 229 -11.06 -4.90 71.28
C ARG A 229 -12.14 -4.89 70.19
N LEU A 230 -13.14 -5.77 70.28
CA LEU A 230 -14.25 -5.82 69.35
C LEU A 230 -15.17 -4.62 69.56
N LYS A 231 -15.36 -3.83 68.50
CA LYS A 231 -16.27 -2.67 68.48
C LYS A 231 -17.40 -2.92 67.48
N GLY A 232 -18.62 -2.55 67.85
CA GLY A 232 -19.80 -2.64 66.98
C GLY A 232 -20.78 -3.77 67.34
N LYS A 233 -21.84 -3.92 66.54
CA LYS A 233 -22.86 -4.96 66.71
C LYS A 233 -22.30 -6.32 66.31
N LEU A 234 -22.13 -7.21 67.29
CA LEU A 234 -21.73 -8.60 67.07
C LEU A 234 -22.94 -9.45 66.72
N SER A 235 -22.75 -10.45 65.85
CA SER A 235 -23.81 -11.42 65.56
C SER A 235 -24.11 -12.26 66.79
N ALA A 236 -25.38 -12.70 66.95
CA ALA A 236 -25.80 -13.51 68.10
C ALA A 236 -24.92 -14.77 68.30
N LYS A 237 -24.48 -15.39 67.19
CA LYS A 237 -23.58 -16.55 67.20
C LYS A 237 -22.18 -16.20 67.73
N GLN A 238 -21.62 -15.04 67.35
CA GLN A 238 -20.32 -14.58 67.86
C GLN A 238 -20.43 -14.25 69.35
N THR A 239 -21.50 -13.56 69.78
CA THR A 239 -21.71 -13.21 71.19
C THR A 239 -21.82 -14.46 72.07
N HIS A 240 -22.56 -15.47 71.64
CA HIS A 240 -22.67 -16.74 72.38
C HIS A 240 -21.31 -17.44 72.52
N ARG A 241 -20.53 -17.48 71.43
CA ARG A 241 -19.18 -18.07 71.44
C ARG A 241 -18.23 -17.32 72.38
N ILE A 242 -18.27 -16.00 72.38
CA ILE A 242 -17.45 -15.15 73.26
C ILE A 242 -17.81 -15.38 74.73
N LYS A 243 -19.11 -15.46 75.05
CA LYS A 243 -19.57 -15.74 76.42
C LYS A 243 -19.09 -17.11 76.91
N ASN A 244 -19.18 -18.15 76.08
CA ASN A 244 -18.68 -19.48 76.44
C ASN A 244 -17.16 -19.50 76.59
N ASP A 245 -16.42 -18.83 75.71
CA ASP A 245 -14.96 -18.75 75.80
C ASP A 245 -14.52 -17.98 77.07
N LEU A 246 -15.24 -16.92 77.46
CA LEU A 246 -15.01 -16.20 78.73
C LEU A 246 -15.35 -17.05 79.96
N ALA A 247 -16.48 -17.77 79.94
CA ALA A 247 -16.89 -18.64 81.05
C ALA A 247 -15.89 -19.79 81.30
N ASN A 248 -15.22 -20.25 80.24
CA ASN A 248 -14.18 -21.27 80.31
C ASN A 248 -12.77 -20.71 80.60
N GLY A 249 -12.65 -19.43 80.97
CA GLY A 249 -11.37 -18.78 81.31
C GLY A 249 -10.44 -18.49 80.12
N LEU A 250 -10.91 -18.60 78.88
CA LEU A 250 -10.11 -18.44 77.67
C LEU A 250 -10.05 -16.97 77.19
N HIS A 251 -9.64 -16.07 78.08
CA HIS A 251 -9.60 -14.62 77.83
C HIS A 251 -8.63 -14.18 76.72
N HIS A 252 -7.62 -15.00 76.42
CA HIS A 252 -6.57 -14.67 75.44
C HIS A 252 -6.94 -15.05 74.00
N LYS A 253 -8.05 -15.77 73.79
CA LYS A 253 -8.44 -16.31 72.49
C LYS A 253 -8.90 -15.20 71.55
N LYS A 254 -8.30 -15.14 70.35
CA LYS A 254 -8.63 -14.14 69.33
C LYS A 254 -9.80 -14.61 68.46
N ILE A 255 -10.78 -13.74 68.25
CA ILE A 255 -11.96 -14.01 67.44
C ILE A 255 -11.74 -13.46 66.04
N ARG A 256 -12.12 -14.24 65.03
CA ARG A 256 -12.08 -13.84 63.62
C ARG A 256 -13.22 -12.88 63.32
N CYS A 257 -12.87 -11.72 62.80
CA CYS A 257 -13.78 -10.69 62.28
C CYS A 257 -13.62 -10.58 60.77
#